data_AF-A0AAW3D5R7-F1
#
_entry.id   AF-A0AAW3D5R7-F1
#
_cell.length_a   1.000
_cell.length_b   1.000
_cell.length_c   1.000
_cell.angle_alpha   90.00
_cell.angle_beta   90.00
_cell.angle_gamma   90.00
#
_symmetry.space_group_name_H-M   'P 1'
#
loop_
_entity.id
_entity.type
_entity.pdbx_description
1 polymer ?
#
loop_
_entity_poly.entity_id
_entity_poly.type
_entity_poly.pdbx_seq_one_letter_code
_entity_poly.pdbx_strand_id
1 'polypeptide(L)'
;MQDSLASENFVDYSKYHEEYESLGGYAIESQAGKLLSGLGFSVSQLQQKVKELSGGWQIRLNLAQALLQESDILLLDEPTNHLDLDAVLWLEEYLQEYKGSLLLISHDRIFLDNVVKQIFYIDNKNIDTYTGNYSSYEKQSYEQKVLQQKQFEKQQKHIAHLESFVNRFKAKASKAKQAQSRVKMLEKIQRIEAVKSDSEFSFEFKQVKEHLGGTLVSLQNADLGYGTKKILNNVKLNIYNEMRIGLLGLNGAGKSTLIKSLIGDIDILSGKIEKHPNLKVGYFSQHSLDMLDLQASPLLHMQRLDSQVTQEKKLRTFLGSFNFVGDKALAKAGTFSGGEKARLVLAIIVYQQPNFLLLDEPTNHLDIGVREALTVALQSFQGAIILVSHDRFLLESTVDEYMLVGEGQVKPFDGDMKGYYKYILEVKKTQNNTSNIAGQINEDSKKQNRRLSADKRKQLKPLQDKIKKLERALEKLQQQDLQMQDALQDQSLYDDKEKLQQTLLEHSNLKGKIEEIELDWFVALEELESINQN
;
A
#
# COMPACT_ATOMS: atom_id res chain seq x y z
N MET A 1 -37.62 26.61 -12.99
CA MET A 1 -37.72 27.56 -11.85
C MET A 1 -37.43 29.00 -12.26
N GLN A 2 -36.20 29.35 -12.72
CA GLN A 2 -35.88 30.74 -13.12
C GLN A 2 -36.76 31.27 -14.27
N ASP A 3 -37.03 30.44 -15.29
CA ASP A 3 -37.92 30.81 -16.40
C ASP A 3 -39.40 30.94 -15.97
N SER A 4 -39.84 30.14 -15.00
CA SER A 4 -41.20 30.20 -14.42
C SER A 4 -41.40 31.44 -13.56
N LEU A 5 -40.35 31.87 -12.85
CA LEU A 5 -40.32 33.12 -12.10
C LEU A 5 -40.32 34.32 -13.07
N ALA A 6 -39.57 34.24 -14.17
CA ALA A 6 -39.51 35.28 -15.20
C ALA A 6 -40.80 35.42 -16.02
N SER A 7 -41.65 34.39 -16.05
CA SER A 7 -42.95 34.36 -16.75
C SER A 7 -44.15 34.53 -15.83
N GLU A 8 -43.94 34.89 -14.56
CA GLU A 8 -44.99 35.06 -13.52
C GLU A 8 -45.91 33.83 -13.34
N ASN A 9 -45.43 32.64 -13.72
CA ASN A 9 -46.17 31.40 -13.55
C ASN A 9 -45.88 30.79 -12.17
N PHE A 10 -46.58 31.33 -11.17
CA PHE A 10 -46.38 30.98 -9.75
C PHE A 10 -46.77 29.55 -9.39
N VAL A 11 -47.67 28.91 -10.15
CA VAL A 11 -48.09 27.52 -9.94
C VAL A 11 -46.94 26.57 -10.30
N ASP A 12 -46.36 26.75 -11.48
CA ASP A 12 -45.21 25.96 -11.90
C ASP A 12 -43.97 26.28 -11.06
N TYR A 13 -43.80 27.53 -10.66
CA TYR A 13 -42.72 27.91 -9.74
C TYR A 13 -42.82 27.18 -8.40
N SER A 14 -44.00 27.14 -7.77
CA SER A 14 -44.22 26.42 -6.50
C SER A 14 -43.95 24.94 -6.64
N LYS A 15 -44.44 24.32 -7.73
CA LYS A 15 -44.20 22.89 -8.00
C LYS A 15 -42.71 22.57 -8.17
N TYR A 16 -41.99 23.37 -8.95
CA TYR A 16 -40.54 23.17 -9.12
C TYR A 16 -39.75 23.51 -7.86
N HIS A 17 -40.26 24.39 -6.98
CA HIS A 17 -39.64 24.71 -5.70
C HIS A 17 -39.79 23.57 -4.70
N GLU A 18 -40.99 23.00 -4.57
CA GLU A 18 -41.22 21.78 -3.78
C GLU A 18 -40.42 20.59 -4.32
N GLU A 19 -40.35 20.42 -5.64
CA GLU A 19 -39.54 19.37 -6.27
C GLU A 19 -38.05 19.57 -5.98
N TYR A 20 -37.52 20.79 -6.13
CA TYR A 20 -36.13 21.12 -5.82
C TYR A 20 -35.80 20.94 -4.34
N GLU A 21 -36.70 21.32 -3.43
CA GLU A 21 -36.54 21.12 -1.99
C GLU A 21 -36.59 19.63 -1.62
N SER A 22 -37.53 18.86 -2.21
CA SER A 22 -37.66 17.42 -1.98
C SER A 22 -36.44 16.62 -2.46
N LEU A 23 -35.78 17.09 -3.52
CA LEU A 23 -34.51 16.54 -4.03
C LEU A 23 -33.29 17.03 -3.23
N GLY A 24 -33.50 17.79 -2.14
CA GLY A 24 -32.43 18.30 -1.30
C GLY A 24 -31.58 19.37 -1.96
N GLY A 25 -32.10 20.09 -2.97
CA GLY A 25 -31.33 21.02 -3.81
C GLY A 25 -30.50 22.05 -3.03
N TYR A 26 -31.04 22.56 -1.92
CA TYR A 26 -30.34 23.50 -1.03
C TYR A 26 -29.23 22.86 -0.18
N ALA A 27 -29.27 21.54 0.04
CA ALA A 27 -28.26 20.79 0.77
C ALA A 27 -27.12 20.29 -0.14
N ILE A 28 -27.35 20.18 -1.46
CA ILE A 28 -26.37 19.66 -2.44
C ILE A 28 -25.06 20.46 -2.40
N GLU A 29 -25.11 21.79 -2.31
CA GLU A 29 -23.89 22.60 -2.28
C GLU A 29 -23.06 22.33 -1.02
N SER A 30 -23.71 22.17 0.14
CA SER A 30 -23.03 21.77 1.37
C SER A 30 -22.48 20.35 1.29
N GLN A 31 -23.21 19.42 0.66
CA GLN A 31 -22.78 18.03 0.50
C GLN A 31 -21.59 17.93 -0.44
N ALA A 32 -21.65 18.60 -1.59
CA ALA A 32 -20.55 18.73 -2.55
C ALA A 32 -19.32 19.36 -1.90
N GLY A 33 -19.50 20.41 -1.09
CA GLY A 33 -18.41 21.04 -0.34
C GLY A 33 -17.73 20.08 0.65
N LYS A 34 -18.51 19.29 1.40
CA LYS A 34 -17.97 18.26 2.31
C LYS A 34 -17.21 17.17 1.55
N LEU A 35 -17.77 16.70 0.44
CA LEU A 35 -17.20 15.65 -0.41
C LEU A 35 -15.87 16.11 -1.02
N LEU A 36 -15.85 17.30 -1.62
CA LEU A 36 -14.65 17.90 -2.18
C LEU A 36 -13.58 18.15 -1.10
N SER A 37 -13.97 18.63 0.09
CA SER A 37 -13.04 18.77 1.21
C SER A 37 -12.45 17.43 1.66
N GLY A 38 -13.26 16.36 1.68
CA GLY A 38 -12.81 14.99 1.97
C GLY A 38 -11.75 14.49 0.99
N LEU A 39 -11.95 14.75 -0.31
CA LEU A 39 -11.00 14.45 -1.38
C LEU A 39 -9.78 15.39 -1.44
N GLY A 40 -9.68 16.34 -0.52
CA GLY A 40 -8.53 17.22 -0.32
C GLY A 40 -8.61 18.58 -0.99
N PHE A 41 -9.75 18.99 -1.57
CA PHE A 41 -9.89 20.31 -2.16
C PHE A 41 -9.88 21.42 -1.09
N SER A 42 -9.09 22.45 -1.32
CA SER A 42 -9.11 23.68 -0.52
C SER A 42 -10.32 24.55 -0.86
N VAL A 43 -10.74 25.40 0.09
CA VAL A 43 -11.87 26.34 -0.11
C VAL A 43 -11.64 27.26 -1.31
N SER A 44 -10.38 27.68 -1.55
CA SER A 44 -10.01 28.48 -2.72
C SER A 44 -10.17 27.74 -4.04
N GLN A 45 -9.96 26.42 -4.07
CA GLN A 45 -10.09 25.61 -5.28
C GLN A 45 -11.56 25.37 -5.67
N LEU A 46 -12.50 25.46 -4.73
CA LEU A 46 -13.94 25.29 -5.01
C LEU A 46 -14.47 26.33 -6.01
N GLN A 47 -13.84 27.51 -6.08
CA GLN A 47 -14.23 28.58 -7.00
C GLN A 47 -13.37 28.63 -8.28
N GLN A 48 -12.38 27.75 -8.43
CA GLN A 48 -11.51 27.73 -9.62
C GLN A 48 -12.22 27.10 -10.82
N LYS A 49 -11.83 27.53 -12.03
CA LYS A 49 -12.34 26.91 -13.26
C LYS A 49 -11.72 25.53 -13.43
N VAL A 50 -12.52 24.56 -13.89
CA VAL A 50 -12.07 23.17 -14.13
C VAL A 50 -10.83 23.08 -15.02
N LYS A 51 -10.70 23.97 -16.01
CA LYS A 51 -9.55 24.01 -16.94
C LYS A 51 -8.22 24.42 -16.26
N GLU A 52 -8.27 25.05 -15.09
CA GLU A 52 -7.09 25.49 -14.34
C GLU A 52 -6.59 24.41 -13.37
N LEU A 53 -7.40 23.38 -13.10
CA LEU A 53 -7.02 22.23 -12.29
C LEU A 53 -6.08 21.31 -13.08
N SER A 54 -5.09 20.72 -12.40
CA SER A 54 -4.24 19.69 -13.02
C SER A 54 -5.05 18.42 -13.34
N GLY A 55 -4.54 17.57 -14.22
CA GLY A 55 -5.23 16.33 -14.62
C GLY A 55 -5.63 15.44 -13.43
N GLY A 56 -4.77 15.33 -12.41
CA GLY A 56 -5.10 14.60 -11.17
C GLY A 56 -6.27 15.21 -10.40
N TRP A 57 -6.31 16.54 -10.26
CA TRP A 57 -7.43 17.25 -9.62
C TRP A 57 -8.72 17.15 -10.43
N GLN A 58 -8.65 17.11 -11.77
CA GLN A 58 -9.81 16.88 -12.63
C GLN A 58 -10.38 15.47 -12.42
N ILE A 59 -9.54 14.45 -12.29
CA ILE A 59 -9.99 13.08 -11.99
C ILE A 59 -10.66 13.03 -10.61
N ARG A 60 -10.12 13.71 -9.60
CA ARG A 60 -10.78 13.82 -8.29
C ARG A 60 -12.12 14.50 -8.35
N LEU A 61 -12.25 15.54 -9.17
CA LEU A 61 -13.54 16.21 -9.37
C LEU A 61 -14.55 15.27 -10.04
N ASN A 62 -14.13 14.44 -10.99
CA ASN A 62 -15.00 13.46 -11.62
C ASN A 62 -15.44 12.37 -10.61
N LEU A 63 -14.51 11.92 -9.76
CA LEU A 63 -14.85 11.02 -8.64
C LEU A 63 -15.86 11.69 -7.70
N ALA A 64 -15.65 12.96 -7.35
CA ALA A 64 -16.56 13.73 -6.52
C ALA A 64 -17.98 13.81 -7.12
N GLN A 65 -18.06 14.05 -8.44
CA GLN A 65 -19.32 14.07 -9.16
C GLN A 65 -20.01 12.71 -9.16
N ALA A 66 -19.26 11.63 -9.39
CA ALA A 66 -19.81 10.27 -9.37
C ALA A 66 -20.34 9.88 -7.98
N LEU A 67 -19.63 10.26 -6.91
CA LEU A 67 -20.05 10.00 -5.53
C LEU A 67 -21.22 10.89 -5.08
N LEU A 68 -21.37 12.08 -5.65
CA LEU A 68 -22.48 12.98 -5.35
C LEU A 68 -23.79 12.48 -5.97
N GLN A 69 -23.72 11.74 -7.08
CA GLN A 69 -24.89 11.12 -7.69
C GLN A 69 -25.32 9.90 -6.88
N GLU A 70 -26.57 9.92 -6.40
CA GLU A 70 -27.19 8.72 -5.83
C GLU A 70 -27.29 7.65 -6.93
N SER A 71 -26.58 6.53 -6.76
CA SER A 71 -26.59 5.44 -7.74
C SER A 71 -26.82 4.08 -7.09
N ASP A 72 -27.63 3.24 -7.71
CA ASP A 72 -27.85 1.86 -7.24
C ASP A 72 -26.60 0.99 -7.43
N ILE A 73 -25.84 1.29 -8.49
CA ILE A 73 -24.59 0.62 -8.84
C ILE A 73 -23.53 1.68 -9.14
N LEU A 74 -22.46 1.67 -8.36
CA LEU A 74 -21.29 2.52 -8.56
C LEU A 74 -20.13 1.69 -9.12
N LEU A 75 -19.58 2.12 -10.26
CA LEU A 75 -18.44 1.49 -10.92
C LEU A 75 -17.22 2.41 -10.78
N LEU A 76 -16.17 1.93 -10.11
CA LEU A 76 -14.93 2.68 -9.93
C LEU A 76 -13.76 1.92 -10.53
N ASP A 77 -13.07 2.55 -11.47
CA ASP A 77 -11.86 2.03 -12.09
C ASP A 77 -10.64 2.75 -11.52
N GLU A 78 -9.85 2.03 -10.71
CA GLU A 78 -8.60 2.48 -10.10
C GLU A 78 -8.68 3.86 -9.39
N PRO A 79 -9.61 4.06 -8.44
CA PRO A 79 -9.88 5.38 -7.85
C PRO A 79 -8.72 5.92 -6.99
N THR A 80 -7.79 5.07 -6.56
CA THR A 80 -6.69 5.45 -5.65
C THR A 80 -5.46 6.04 -6.34
N ASN A 81 -5.24 5.78 -7.64
CA ASN A 81 -4.00 6.13 -8.37
C ASN A 81 -3.68 7.64 -8.46
N HIS A 82 -4.64 8.50 -8.12
CA HIS A 82 -4.46 9.95 -8.13
C HIS A 82 -4.91 10.62 -6.83
N LEU A 83 -5.03 9.84 -5.76
CA LEU A 83 -5.43 10.32 -4.44
C LEU A 83 -4.24 10.30 -3.49
N ASP A 84 -4.13 11.37 -2.69
CA ASP A 84 -3.21 11.35 -1.55
C ASP A 84 -3.67 10.28 -0.57
N LEU A 85 -2.75 9.80 0.27
CA LEU A 85 -3.08 8.88 1.36
C LEU A 85 -4.33 9.34 2.16
N ASP A 86 -4.41 10.62 2.50
CA ASP A 86 -5.54 11.24 3.21
C ASP A 86 -6.88 11.12 2.46
N ALA A 87 -6.85 11.26 1.13
CA ALA A 87 -8.04 11.20 0.31
C ALA A 87 -8.44 9.74 0.04
N VAL A 88 -7.47 8.82 -0.06
CA VAL A 88 -7.72 7.37 -0.10
C VAL A 88 -8.43 6.91 1.17
N LEU A 89 -7.93 7.32 2.34
CA LEU A 89 -8.52 6.98 3.64
C LEU A 89 -9.95 7.51 3.77
N TRP A 90 -10.18 8.76 3.41
CA TRP A 90 -11.53 9.33 3.43
C TRP A 90 -12.47 8.60 2.46
N LEU A 91 -11.98 8.25 1.26
CA LEU A 91 -12.75 7.50 0.28
C LEU A 91 -13.09 6.09 0.80
N GLU A 92 -12.16 5.45 1.49
CA GLU A 92 -12.34 4.13 2.11
C GLU A 92 -13.50 4.15 3.12
N GLU A 93 -13.48 5.11 4.06
CA GLU A 93 -14.57 5.32 5.04
C GLU A 93 -15.90 5.61 4.34
N TYR A 94 -15.89 6.48 3.32
CA TYR A 94 -17.09 6.84 2.56
C TYR A 94 -17.70 5.63 1.83
N LEU A 95 -16.87 4.79 1.22
CA LEU A 95 -17.32 3.62 0.47
C LEU A 95 -17.78 2.48 1.38
N GLN A 96 -17.28 2.38 2.61
CA GLN A 96 -17.77 1.42 3.60
C GLN A 96 -19.22 1.70 4.02
N GLU A 97 -19.63 2.97 4.08
CA GLU A 97 -20.99 3.40 4.38
C GLU A 97 -21.91 3.44 3.15
N TYR A 98 -21.38 3.11 1.96
CA TYR A 98 -22.14 3.16 0.72
C TYR A 98 -23.28 2.13 0.71
N LYS A 99 -24.51 2.59 0.46
CA LYS A 99 -25.71 1.75 0.52
C LYS A 99 -25.99 0.94 -0.75
N GLY A 100 -25.44 1.36 -1.90
CA GLY A 100 -25.64 0.70 -3.18
C GLY A 100 -24.69 -0.48 -3.42
N SER A 101 -24.75 -1.05 -4.62
CA SER A 101 -23.77 -2.04 -5.08
C SER A 101 -22.52 -1.33 -5.58
N LEU A 102 -21.35 -1.77 -5.12
CA LEU A 102 -20.06 -1.21 -5.53
C LEU A 102 -19.29 -2.25 -6.35
N LEU A 103 -18.90 -1.90 -7.57
CA LEU A 103 -17.90 -2.64 -8.33
C LEU A 103 -16.63 -1.79 -8.40
N LEU A 104 -15.55 -2.34 -7.89
CA LEU A 104 -14.28 -1.64 -7.73
C LEU A 104 -13.17 -2.42 -8.41
N ILE A 105 -12.37 -1.73 -9.23
CA ILE A 105 -11.09 -2.20 -9.73
C ILE A 105 -10.01 -1.42 -8.99
N SER A 106 -9.08 -2.12 -8.34
CA SER A 106 -7.94 -1.49 -7.67
C SER A 106 -6.76 -2.45 -7.57
N HIS A 107 -5.56 -1.90 -7.62
CA HIS A 107 -4.32 -2.61 -7.27
C HIS A 107 -3.88 -2.40 -5.81
N ASP A 108 -4.62 -1.62 -5.01
CA ASP A 108 -4.33 -1.39 -3.58
C ASP A 108 -4.96 -2.50 -2.72
N ARG A 109 -4.11 -3.37 -2.15
CA ARG A 109 -4.54 -4.54 -1.37
C ARG A 109 -5.30 -4.13 -0.11
N ILE A 110 -4.83 -3.10 0.61
CA ILE A 110 -5.42 -2.67 1.89
C ILE A 110 -6.77 -2.01 1.63
N PHE A 111 -6.85 -1.18 0.58
CA PHE A 111 -8.11 -0.56 0.18
C PHE A 111 -9.15 -1.60 -0.23
N LEU A 112 -8.76 -2.60 -1.04
CA LEU A 112 -9.65 -3.73 -1.36
C LEU A 112 -10.06 -4.47 -0.09
N ASP A 113 -9.11 -4.75 0.81
CA ASP A 113 -9.37 -5.54 2.02
C ASP A 113 -10.43 -4.90 2.94
N ASN A 114 -10.43 -3.58 3.00
CA ASN A 114 -11.28 -2.79 3.89
C ASN A 114 -12.66 -2.46 3.28
N VAL A 115 -12.79 -2.44 1.95
CA VAL A 115 -14.02 -2.01 1.27
C VAL A 115 -14.83 -3.18 0.71
N VAL A 116 -14.18 -4.20 0.13
CA VAL A 116 -14.88 -5.23 -0.65
C VAL A 116 -15.24 -6.45 0.19
N LYS A 117 -16.34 -7.11 -0.19
CA LYS A 117 -16.84 -8.33 0.47
C LYS A 117 -16.73 -9.59 -0.40
N GLN A 118 -16.45 -9.40 -1.69
CA GLN A 118 -16.31 -10.45 -2.70
C GLN A 118 -15.24 -10.02 -3.71
N ILE A 119 -14.45 -10.97 -4.20
CA ILE A 119 -13.39 -10.75 -5.19
C ILE A 119 -13.73 -11.52 -6.46
N PHE A 120 -13.66 -10.82 -7.60
CA PHE A 120 -13.72 -11.42 -8.93
C PHE A 120 -12.30 -11.49 -9.48
N TYR A 121 -11.76 -12.70 -9.61
CA TYR A 121 -10.44 -12.94 -10.19
C TYR A 121 -10.59 -13.28 -11.67
N ILE A 122 -9.91 -12.52 -12.52
CA ILE A 122 -9.98 -12.69 -13.97
C ILE A 122 -8.66 -13.28 -14.45
N ASP A 123 -8.70 -14.53 -14.92
CA ASP A 123 -7.55 -15.21 -15.53
C ASP A 123 -7.98 -16.04 -16.73
N ASN A 124 -7.15 -16.08 -17.78
CA ASN A 124 -7.37 -16.90 -18.98
C ASN A 124 -8.78 -16.76 -19.61
N LYS A 125 -9.35 -15.54 -19.57
CA LYS A 125 -10.72 -15.20 -20.02
C LYS A 125 -11.85 -15.84 -19.21
N ASN A 126 -11.55 -16.40 -18.04
CA ASN A 126 -12.51 -16.88 -17.06
C ASN A 126 -12.56 -15.92 -15.86
N ILE A 127 -13.69 -15.95 -15.14
CA ILE A 127 -13.89 -15.17 -13.92
C ILE A 127 -14.23 -16.14 -12.80
N ASP A 128 -13.34 -16.23 -11.82
CA ASP A 128 -13.54 -16.98 -10.59
C ASP A 128 -14.00 -16.03 -9.48
N THR A 129 -14.99 -16.44 -8.70
CA THR A 129 -15.53 -15.63 -7.60
C THR A 129 -15.10 -16.19 -6.26
N TYR A 130 -14.55 -15.33 -5.41
CA TYR A 130 -14.13 -15.65 -4.06
C TYR A 130 -14.92 -14.84 -3.05
N THR A 131 -15.27 -15.47 -1.94
CA THR A 131 -16.00 -14.81 -0.85
C THR A 131 -15.02 -14.29 0.19
N GLY A 132 -15.26 -13.06 0.67
CA GLY A 132 -14.39 -12.36 1.60
C GLY A 132 -13.59 -11.24 0.94
N ASN A 133 -12.63 -10.74 1.69
CA ASN A 133 -11.73 -9.66 1.30
C ASN A 133 -10.51 -10.17 0.50
N TYR A 134 -9.62 -9.27 0.10
CA TYR A 134 -8.45 -9.62 -0.72
C TYR A 134 -7.52 -10.62 -0.01
N SER A 135 -7.26 -10.42 1.29
CA SER A 135 -6.44 -11.34 2.10
C SER A 135 -7.04 -12.76 2.16
N SER A 136 -8.37 -12.86 2.18
CA SER A 136 -9.07 -14.14 2.16
C SER A 136 -8.94 -14.83 0.81
N TYR A 137 -9.03 -14.06 -0.28
CA TYR A 137 -8.79 -14.55 -1.63
C TYR A 137 -7.37 -15.11 -1.80
N GLU A 138 -6.33 -14.42 -1.35
CA GLU A 138 -4.94 -14.90 -1.48
C GLU A 138 -4.76 -16.26 -0.81
N LYS A 139 -5.31 -16.44 0.40
CA LYS A 139 -5.29 -17.72 1.13
C LYS A 139 -6.03 -18.81 0.36
N GLN A 140 -7.27 -18.54 -0.08
CA GLN A 140 -8.09 -19.50 -0.82
C GLN A 140 -7.42 -19.90 -2.15
N SER A 141 -6.88 -18.93 -2.89
CA SER A 141 -6.17 -19.15 -4.15
C SER A 141 -4.91 -20.01 -3.94
N TYR A 142 -4.12 -19.70 -2.90
CA TYR A 142 -2.94 -20.48 -2.55
C TYR A 142 -3.31 -21.94 -2.20
N GLU A 143 -4.32 -22.15 -1.35
CA GLU A 143 -4.79 -23.48 -0.98
C GLU A 143 -5.26 -24.28 -2.20
N GLN A 144 -6.00 -23.65 -3.12
CA GLN A 144 -6.42 -24.26 -4.38
C GLN A 144 -5.24 -24.64 -5.27
N LYS A 145 -4.26 -23.73 -5.45
CA LYS A 145 -3.03 -24.00 -6.21
C LYS A 145 -2.25 -25.17 -5.60
N VAL A 146 -2.08 -25.22 -4.28
CA VAL A 146 -1.40 -26.33 -3.59
C VAL A 146 -2.16 -27.64 -3.77
N LEU A 147 -3.49 -27.62 -3.68
CA LEU A 147 -4.32 -28.80 -3.89
C LEU A 147 -4.20 -29.32 -5.33
N GLN A 148 -4.28 -28.43 -6.31
CA GLN A 148 -4.14 -28.74 -7.73
C GLN A 148 -2.74 -29.30 -8.04
N GLN A 149 -1.69 -28.72 -7.48
CA GLN A 149 -0.31 -29.21 -7.62
C GLN A 149 -0.16 -30.64 -7.06
N LYS A 150 -0.69 -30.91 -5.86
CA LYS A 150 -0.68 -32.26 -5.28
C LYS A 150 -1.47 -33.26 -6.12
N GLN A 151 -2.63 -32.86 -6.67
CA GLN A 151 -3.42 -33.70 -7.57
C GLN A 151 -2.68 -33.99 -8.87
N PHE A 152 -2.04 -32.97 -9.46
CA PHE A 152 -1.21 -33.09 -10.64
C PHE A 152 -0.05 -34.08 -10.42
N GLU A 153 0.71 -33.92 -9.33
CA GLU A 153 1.82 -34.83 -9.00
C GLU A 153 1.35 -36.27 -8.79
N LYS A 154 0.21 -36.47 -8.12
CA LYS A 154 -0.38 -37.79 -7.93
C LYS A 154 -0.80 -38.41 -9.27
N GLN A 155 -1.40 -37.61 -10.16
CA GLN A 155 -1.78 -38.03 -11.50
C GLN A 155 -0.55 -38.37 -12.35
N GLN A 156 0.50 -37.55 -12.33
CA GLN A 156 1.77 -37.79 -13.03
C GLN A 156 2.46 -39.07 -12.56
N LYS A 157 2.53 -39.31 -11.24
CA LYS A 157 3.04 -40.57 -10.69
C LYS A 157 2.22 -41.78 -11.17
N HIS A 158 0.90 -41.64 -11.25
CA HIS A 158 0.03 -42.70 -11.76
C HIS A 158 0.24 -42.96 -13.26
N ILE A 159 0.34 -41.89 -14.06
CA ILE A 159 0.64 -41.96 -15.50
C ILE A 159 1.99 -42.64 -15.72
N ALA A 160 3.05 -42.19 -15.04
CA ALA A 160 4.39 -42.76 -15.13
C ALA A 160 4.41 -44.25 -14.75
N HIS A 161 3.64 -44.64 -13.72
CA HIS A 161 3.50 -46.05 -13.34
C HIS A 161 2.84 -46.88 -14.45
N LEU A 162 1.71 -46.41 -15.00
CA LEU A 162 1.02 -47.08 -16.11
C LEU A 162 1.90 -47.18 -17.36
N GLU A 163 2.61 -46.11 -17.72
CA GLU A 163 3.55 -46.08 -18.83
C GLU A 163 4.71 -47.06 -18.62
N SER A 164 5.29 -47.13 -17.42
CA SER A 164 6.35 -48.09 -17.10
C SER A 164 5.90 -49.53 -17.26
N PHE A 165 4.65 -49.83 -16.90
CA PHE A 165 4.05 -51.16 -17.06
C PHE A 165 3.81 -51.49 -18.53
N VAL A 166 3.26 -50.54 -19.30
CA VAL A 166 3.08 -50.69 -20.74
C VAL A 166 4.42 -50.94 -21.41
N ASN A 167 5.43 -50.10 -21.15
CA ASN A 167 6.76 -50.21 -21.75
C ASN A 167 7.45 -51.54 -21.41
N ARG A 168 7.33 -52.02 -20.17
CA ARG A 168 7.95 -53.27 -19.71
C ARG A 168 7.28 -54.53 -20.25
N PHE A 169 5.98 -54.49 -20.56
CA PHE A 169 5.20 -55.67 -20.94
C PHE A 169 4.62 -55.64 -22.37
N LYS A 170 4.89 -54.59 -23.15
CA LYS A 170 4.45 -54.45 -24.57
C LYS A 170 4.89 -55.62 -25.46
N ALA A 171 6.05 -56.22 -25.18
CA ALA A 171 6.64 -57.29 -26.00
C ALA A 171 6.33 -58.73 -25.49
N LYS A 172 5.65 -58.91 -24.36
CA LYS A 172 5.33 -60.25 -23.81
C LYS A 172 3.90 -60.66 -24.17
N ALA A 173 3.76 -61.70 -24.98
CA ALA A 173 2.47 -62.23 -25.46
C ALA A 173 1.48 -62.56 -24.32
N SER A 174 1.95 -63.08 -23.17
CA SER A 174 1.10 -63.42 -22.02
C SER A 174 0.48 -62.22 -21.30
N LYS A 175 1.06 -61.01 -21.42
CA LYS A 175 0.57 -59.79 -20.76
C LYS A 175 0.07 -58.71 -21.72
N ALA A 176 0.02 -59.02 -23.03
CA ALA A 176 -0.39 -58.10 -24.07
C ALA A 176 -1.81 -57.52 -23.86
N LYS A 177 -2.80 -58.34 -23.47
CA LYS A 177 -4.16 -57.86 -23.17
C LYS A 177 -4.22 -56.86 -22.00
N GLN A 178 -3.39 -57.07 -20.96
CA GLN A 178 -3.32 -56.17 -19.80
C GLN A 178 -2.61 -54.85 -20.16
N ALA A 179 -1.54 -54.91 -20.94
CA ALA A 179 -0.85 -53.72 -21.44
C ALA A 179 -1.79 -52.89 -22.33
N GLN A 180 -2.55 -53.52 -23.24
CA GLN A 180 -3.50 -52.84 -24.13
C GLN A 180 -4.67 -52.19 -23.36
N SER A 181 -5.12 -52.80 -22.26
CA SER A 181 -6.13 -52.20 -21.36
C SER A 181 -5.62 -50.94 -20.65
N ARG A 182 -4.35 -50.93 -20.20
CA ARG A 182 -3.76 -49.74 -19.56
C ARG A 182 -3.45 -48.62 -20.57
N VAL A 183 -3.12 -48.94 -21.82
CA VAL A 183 -3.04 -47.93 -22.91
C VAL A 183 -4.38 -47.24 -23.10
N LYS A 184 -5.49 -47.99 -23.18
CA LYS A 184 -6.83 -47.40 -23.26
C LYS A 184 -7.22 -46.59 -22.02
N MET A 185 -6.69 -46.93 -20.84
CA MET A 185 -6.88 -46.11 -19.64
C MET A 185 -6.09 -44.80 -19.74
N LEU A 186 -4.84 -44.84 -20.18
CA LEU A 186 -4.01 -43.64 -20.40
C LEU A 186 -4.67 -42.66 -21.40
N GLU A 187 -5.30 -43.17 -22.45
CA GLU A 187 -6.04 -42.36 -23.43
C GLU A 187 -7.30 -41.70 -22.86
N LYS A 188 -7.90 -42.29 -21.82
CA LYS A 188 -9.14 -41.78 -21.17
C LYS A 188 -8.88 -40.84 -20.00
N ILE A 189 -7.65 -40.78 -19.49
CA ILE A 189 -7.32 -39.87 -18.39
C ILE A 189 -7.35 -38.44 -18.92
N GLN A 190 -8.30 -37.64 -18.42
CA GLN A 190 -8.26 -36.19 -18.58
C GLN A 190 -7.04 -35.67 -17.81
N ARG A 191 -6.07 -35.12 -18.55
CA ARG A 191 -4.85 -34.58 -17.96
C ARG A 191 -5.19 -33.30 -17.22
N ILE A 192 -4.88 -33.27 -15.93
CA ILE A 192 -4.89 -32.04 -15.15
C ILE A 192 -3.72 -31.21 -15.67
N GLU A 193 -3.96 -29.95 -15.99
CA GLU A 193 -2.87 -29.04 -16.35
C GLU A 193 -1.98 -28.82 -15.12
N ALA A 194 -0.67 -28.73 -15.34
CA ALA A 194 0.21 -28.29 -14.26
C ALA A 194 -0.27 -26.90 -13.81
N VAL A 195 -0.21 -26.63 -12.51
CA VAL A 195 -0.32 -25.25 -12.04
C VAL A 195 0.83 -24.52 -12.73
N LYS A 196 0.51 -23.72 -13.75
CA LYS A 196 1.46 -22.74 -14.23
C LYS A 196 1.62 -21.83 -13.02
N SER A 197 2.79 -21.85 -12.41
CA SER A 197 3.23 -20.64 -11.73
C SER A 197 3.16 -19.59 -12.83
N ASP A 198 2.16 -18.73 -12.81
CA ASP A 198 2.35 -17.42 -13.41
C ASP A 198 3.71 -17.00 -12.92
N SER A 199 4.65 -16.81 -13.85
CA SER A 199 5.99 -16.42 -13.50
C SER A 199 5.83 -15.08 -12.79
N GLU A 200 5.75 -15.12 -11.46
CA GLU A 200 5.76 -13.96 -10.59
C GLU A 200 6.99 -13.21 -11.03
N PHE A 201 6.76 -12.08 -11.70
CA PHE A 201 7.82 -11.24 -12.18
C PHE A 201 8.71 -10.97 -10.96
N SER A 202 9.99 -11.34 -11.02
CA SER A 202 10.89 -11.23 -9.88
C SER A 202 12.18 -10.58 -10.36
N PHE A 203 12.66 -9.59 -9.62
CA PHE A 203 13.94 -8.97 -9.89
C PHE A 203 14.61 -8.58 -8.57
N GLU A 204 15.92 -8.36 -8.64
CA GLU A 204 16.70 -7.94 -7.50
C GLU A 204 17.60 -6.77 -7.92
N PHE A 205 17.80 -5.82 -7.02
CA PHE A 205 18.81 -4.79 -7.21
C PHE A 205 20.19 -5.41 -6.97
N LYS A 206 21.06 -5.33 -7.97
CA LYS A 206 22.43 -5.84 -7.83
C LYS A 206 23.17 -5.03 -6.76
N GLN A 207 23.82 -5.72 -5.84
CA GLN A 207 24.66 -5.10 -4.82
C GLN A 207 25.75 -4.23 -5.45
N VAL A 208 25.91 -3.03 -4.88
CA VAL A 208 26.98 -2.11 -5.26
C VAL A 208 28.29 -2.67 -4.71
N LYS A 209 29.28 -2.85 -5.60
CA LYS A 209 30.57 -3.49 -5.25
C LYS A 209 31.42 -2.69 -4.25
N GLU A 210 31.10 -1.43 -4.04
CA GLU A 210 31.84 -0.51 -3.17
C GLU A 210 30.89 0.07 -2.12
N HIS A 211 31.11 -0.28 -0.85
CA HIS A 211 30.45 0.42 0.26
C HIS A 211 31.01 1.84 0.33
N LEU A 212 30.16 2.82 0.03
CA LEU A 212 30.49 4.23 0.21
C LEU A 212 30.40 4.56 1.71
N GLY A 213 31.54 4.77 2.34
CA GLY A 213 31.58 5.25 3.73
C GLY A 213 31.11 6.71 3.81
N GLY A 214 30.39 7.05 4.88
CA GLY A 214 30.02 8.43 5.20
C GLY A 214 28.64 8.85 4.68
N THR A 215 28.47 10.17 4.52
CA THR A 215 27.20 10.79 4.09
C THR A 215 27.11 10.82 2.57
N LEU A 216 26.03 10.27 2.01
CA LEU A 216 25.75 10.26 0.58
C LEU A 216 25.32 11.64 0.08
N VAL A 217 24.39 12.27 0.80
CA VAL A 217 23.89 13.62 0.51
C VAL A 217 23.66 14.38 1.82
N SER A 218 24.14 15.62 1.91
CA SER A 218 23.90 16.54 3.03
C SER A 218 23.30 17.85 2.53
N LEU A 219 22.15 18.22 3.08
CA LEU A 219 21.52 19.53 2.93
C LEU A 219 21.67 20.31 4.23
N GLN A 220 22.24 21.50 4.14
CA GLN A 220 22.50 22.37 5.30
C GLN A 220 21.80 23.72 5.11
N ASN A 221 20.77 23.96 5.91
CA ASN A 221 19.96 25.18 5.90
C ASN A 221 19.50 25.57 4.49
N ALA A 222 19.09 24.58 3.69
CA ALA A 222 18.82 24.78 2.27
C ALA A 222 17.39 25.28 2.05
N ASP A 223 17.24 26.33 1.24
CA ASP A 223 15.94 26.74 0.73
C ASP A 223 15.74 26.14 -0.66
N LEU A 224 14.60 25.45 -0.87
CA LEU A 224 14.28 24.75 -2.11
C LEU A 224 13.03 25.36 -2.75
N GLY A 225 13.04 25.53 -4.06
CA GLY A 225 11.94 26.14 -4.77
C GLY A 225 12.22 26.36 -6.26
N TYR A 226 11.37 27.14 -6.91
CA TYR A 226 11.49 27.42 -8.35
C TYR A 226 11.63 28.93 -8.57
N GLY A 227 12.68 29.34 -9.27
CA GLY A 227 12.97 30.76 -9.53
C GLY A 227 13.09 31.53 -8.22
N THR A 228 12.15 32.44 -7.93
CA THR A 228 12.12 33.21 -6.68
C THR A 228 11.16 32.64 -5.62
N LYS A 229 10.33 31.67 -5.98
CA LYS A 229 9.33 31.09 -5.08
C LYS A 229 9.94 29.98 -4.25
N LYS A 230 10.14 30.25 -2.95
CA LYS A 230 10.52 29.24 -1.96
C LYS A 230 9.33 28.31 -1.67
N ILE A 231 9.58 27.00 -1.73
CA ILE A 231 8.61 25.96 -1.38
C ILE A 231 8.97 25.35 -0.03
N LEU A 232 10.26 25.02 0.17
CA LEU A 232 10.78 24.50 1.43
C LEU A 232 11.86 25.45 1.94
N ASN A 233 11.87 25.67 3.25
CA ASN A 233 12.75 26.62 3.92
C ASN A 233 13.61 25.90 4.96
N ASN A 234 14.89 26.29 5.04
CA ASN A 234 15.83 25.83 6.07
C ASN A 234 15.87 24.29 6.23
N VAL A 235 15.88 23.57 5.11
CA VAL A 235 15.91 22.11 5.08
C VAL A 235 17.27 21.63 5.59
N LYS A 236 17.23 20.73 6.58
CA LYS A 236 18.40 20.03 7.13
C LYS A 236 18.17 18.53 6.97
N LEU A 237 18.98 17.90 6.14
CA LEU A 237 18.82 16.48 5.84
C LEU A 237 20.19 15.87 5.60
N ASN A 238 20.49 14.77 6.29
CA ASN A 238 21.68 13.97 6.02
C ASN A 238 21.22 12.56 5.65
N ILE A 239 21.65 12.09 4.49
CA ILE A 239 21.34 10.76 3.97
C ILE A 239 22.61 9.93 4.06
N TYR A 240 22.55 8.84 4.81
CA TYR A 240 23.64 7.87 4.96
C TYR A 240 23.37 6.63 4.11
N ASN A 241 24.39 5.78 3.94
CA ASN A 241 24.19 4.49 3.29
C ASN A 241 23.17 3.64 4.07
N GLU A 242 22.43 2.77 3.37
CA GLU A 242 21.38 1.88 3.92
C GLU A 242 20.20 2.59 4.61
N MET A 243 20.18 3.92 4.65
CA MET A 243 19.08 4.68 5.23
C MET A 243 17.82 4.55 4.36
N ARG A 244 16.69 4.20 4.97
CA ARG A 244 15.40 3.98 4.29
C ARG A 244 14.37 4.96 4.82
N ILE A 245 14.05 5.96 4.00
CA ILE A 245 13.21 7.09 4.39
C ILE A 245 11.92 7.11 3.57
N GLY A 246 10.78 7.24 4.24
CA GLY A 246 9.47 7.49 3.62
C GLY A 246 9.09 8.96 3.74
N LEU A 247 8.82 9.64 2.61
CA LEU A 247 8.34 11.03 2.65
C LEU A 247 6.80 11.05 2.74
N LEU A 248 6.32 11.61 3.83
CA LEU A 248 4.91 11.82 4.12
C LEU A 248 4.54 13.28 3.88
N GLY A 249 3.26 13.54 3.57
CA GLY A 249 2.73 14.90 3.41
C GLY A 249 1.73 15.01 2.27
N LEU A 250 0.93 16.09 2.32
CA LEU A 250 -0.08 16.41 1.32
C LEU A 250 0.54 16.65 -0.07
N ASN A 251 -0.27 16.45 -1.11
CA ASN A 251 0.13 16.78 -2.47
C ASN A 251 0.29 18.29 -2.63
N GLY A 252 1.40 18.66 -3.26
CA GLY A 252 1.84 20.05 -3.33
C GLY A 252 2.60 20.54 -2.09
N ALA A 253 2.83 19.72 -1.06
CA ALA A 253 3.62 20.13 0.11
C ALA A 253 5.12 20.35 -0.18
N GLY A 254 5.62 19.87 -1.32
CA GLY A 254 7.01 20.05 -1.76
C GLY A 254 7.86 18.78 -1.86
N LYS A 255 7.25 17.58 -1.73
CA LYS A 255 7.93 16.27 -1.84
C LYS A 255 8.76 16.15 -3.13
N SER A 256 8.14 16.35 -4.29
CA SER A 256 8.86 16.28 -5.57
C SER A 256 9.90 17.40 -5.75
N THR A 257 9.71 18.56 -5.11
CA THR A 257 10.74 19.63 -5.10
C THR A 257 11.97 19.18 -4.33
N LEU A 258 11.80 18.56 -3.16
CA LEU A 258 12.90 17.98 -2.38
C LEU A 258 13.65 16.94 -3.21
N ILE A 259 12.94 16.00 -3.83
CA ILE A 259 13.54 14.94 -4.66
C ILE A 259 14.34 15.51 -5.83
N LYS A 260 13.76 16.45 -6.59
CA LYS A 260 14.43 17.07 -7.74
C LYS A 260 15.69 17.85 -7.33
N SER A 261 15.67 18.51 -6.16
CA SER A 261 16.87 19.15 -5.62
C SER A 261 17.94 18.14 -5.19
N LEU A 262 17.54 16.99 -4.62
CA LEU A 262 18.48 15.92 -4.28
C LEU A 262 19.14 15.30 -5.52
N ILE A 263 18.41 15.15 -6.63
CA ILE A 263 18.94 14.66 -7.92
C ILE A 263 19.85 15.72 -8.55
N GLY A 264 19.51 16.99 -8.42
CA GLY A 264 20.21 18.12 -9.04
C GLY A 264 19.51 18.68 -10.27
N ASP A 265 18.25 18.31 -10.50
CA ASP A 265 17.41 18.89 -11.56
C ASP A 265 16.96 20.33 -11.23
N ILE A 266 16.95 20.68 -9.94
CA ILE A 266 16.62 22.00 -9.43
C ILE A 266 17.74 22.47 -8.50
N ASP A 267 18.33 23.62 -8.81
CA ASP A 267 19.30 24.27 -7.94
C ASP A 267 18.67 24.73 -6.62
N ILE A 268 19.45 24.66 -5.54
CA ILE A 268 19.05 25.24 -4.26
C ILE A 268 19.02 26.76 -4.36
N LEU A 269 18.05 27.40 -3.70
CA LEU A 269 17.92 28.86 -3.69
C LEU A 269 18.89 29.51 -2.69
N SER A 270 19.17 28.82 -1.58
CA SER A 270 20.12 29.24 -0.55
C SER A 270 20.60 28.01 0.23
N GLY A 271 21.64 28.17 1.04
CA GLY A 271 22.23 27.09 1.85
C GLY A 271 23.31 26.29 1.11
N LYS A 272 23.50 25.03 1.49
CA LYS A 272 24.53 24.14 0.91
C LYS A 272 23.98 22.74 0.67
N ILE A 273 24.31 22.16 -0.48
CA ILE A 273 24.12 20.74 -0.80
C ILE A 273 25.49 20.11 -1.07
N GLU A 274 25.80 19.03 -0.37
CA GLU A 274 27.02 18.23 -0.57
C GLU A 274 26.61 16.82 -1.00
N LYS A 275 27.23 16.29 -2.05
CA LYS A 275 26.98 14.95 -2.58
C LYS A 275 28.30 14.17 -2.59
N HIS A 276 28.24 12.88 -2.26
CA HIS A 276 29.40 12.02 -2.33
C HIS A 276 29.91 11.90 -3.79
N PRO A 277 31.23 11.94 -4.07
CA PRO A 277 31.77 11.92 -5.44
C PRO A 277 31.36 10.71 -6.28
N ASN A 278 31.19 9.56 -5.62
CA ASN A 278 30.77 8.30 -6.26
C ASN A 278 29.26 8.02 -6.15
N LEU A 279 28.45 9.04 -5.83
CA LEU A 279 27.00 8.89 -5.73
C LEU A 279 26.41 8.51 -7.10
N LYS A 280 25.67 7.40 -7.14
CA LYS A 280 24.91 6.94 -8.29
C LYS A 280 23.44 6.92 -7.92
N VAL A 281 22.71 7.89 -8.46
CA VAL A 281 21.29 8.10 -8.16
C VAL A 281 20.45 7.35 -9.19
N GLY A 282 19.57 6.47 -8.72
CA GLY A 282 18.50 5.89 -9.52
C GLY A 282 17.19 6.60 -9.20
N TYR A 283 16.57 7.22 -10.20
CA TYR A 283 15.35 7.99 -10.02
C TYR A 283 14.18 7.39 -10.79
N PHE A 284 13.14 6.99 -10.06
CA PHE A 284 11.86 6.57 -10.62
C PHE A 284 10.80 7.62 -10.27
N SER A 285 10.10 8.12 -11.28
CA SER A 285 8.97 9.02 -11.10
C SER A 285 7.93 8.79 -12.19
N GLN A 286 6.74 9.34 -12.00
CA GLN A 286 5.71 9.35 -13.03
C GLN A 286 6.20 9.96 -14.36
N HIS A 287 7.05 10.99 -14.30
CA HIS A 287 7.68 11.63 -15.47
C HIS A 287 8.82 10.82 -16.08
N SER A 288 9.35 9.80 -15.40
CA SER A 288 10.40 8.95 -15.95
C SER A 288 9.90 8.16 -17.17
N LEU A 289 8.59 7.95 -17.30
CA LEU A 289 7.96 7.40 -18.51
C LEU A 289 8.10 8.35 -19.72
N ASP A 290 8.03 9.66 -19.50
CA ASP A 290 8.16 10.68 -20.53
C ASP A 290 9.61 10.83 -21.02
N MET A 291 10.58 10.42 -20.20
CA MET A 291 12.01 10.40 -20.56
C MET A 291 12.39 9.21 -21.46
N LEU A 292 11.50 8.22 -21.63
CA LEU A 292 11.76 7.10 -22.53
C LEU A 292 11.70 7.57 -24.00
N ASP A 293 12.76 7.30 -24.76
CA ASP A 293 12.70 7.32 -26.22
C ASP A 293 11.70 6.26 -26.71
N LEU A 294 10.50 6.73 -27.07
CA LEU A 294 9.39 5.91 -27.54
C LEU A 294 9.66 5.24 -28.90
N GLN A 295 10.67 5.72 -29.66
CA GLN A 295 11.07 5.11 -30.92
C GLN A 295 12.14 4.03 -30.74
N ALA A 296 12.82 4.00 -29.59
CA ALA A 296 13.80 2.99 -29.26
C ALA A 296 13.14 1.72 -28.70
N SER A 297 13.80 0.58 -28.93
CA SER A 297 13.44 -0.69 -28.31
C SER A 297 14.07 -0.82 -26.92
N PRO A 298 13.55 -1.69 -26.03
CA PRO A 298 14.21 -2.04 -24.78
C PRO A 298 15.69 -2.37 -24.94
N LEU A 299 16.02 -3.15 -25.98
CA LEU A 299 17.41 -3.50 -26.28
C LEU A 299 18.25 -2.28 -26.62
N LEU A 300 17.74 -1.36 -27.44
CA LEU A 300 18.46 -0.15 -27.82
C LEU A 300 18.68 0.77 -26.62
N HIS A 301 17.72 0.87 -25.71
CA HIS A 301 17.88 1.59 -24.45
C HIS A 301 19.06 1.04 -23.63
N MET A 302 19.12 -0.29 -23.47
CA MET A 302 20.23 -0.94 -22.76
C MET A 302 21.58 -0.76 -23.47
N GLN A 303 21.60 -0.85 -24.81
CA GLN A 303 22.82 -0.64 -25.60
C GLN A 303 23.36 0.79 -25.50
N ARG A 304 22.47 1.78 -25.37
CA ARG A 304 22.87 3.19 -25.17
C ARG A 304 23.46 3.42 -23.78
N LEU A 305 22.94 2.74 -22.77
CA LEU A 305 23.46 2.79 -21.40
C LEU A 305 24.82 2.11 -21.26
N ASP A 306 25.04 1.03 -22.00
CA ASP A 306 26.27 0.25 -21.96
C ASP A 306 26.81 0.00 -23.37
N SER A 307 27.46 1.04 -23.90
CA SER A 307 28.08 1.02 -25.23
C SER A 307 29.26 0.06 -25.36
N GLN A 308 29.75 -0.51 -24.24
CA GLN A 308 30.87 -1.45 -24.20
C GLN A 308 30.43 -2.92 -24.24
N VAL A 309 29.14 -3.21 -24.08
CA VAL A 309 28.65 -4.60 -24.13
C VAL A 309 28.73 -5.15 -25.54
N THR A 310 29.70 -6.04 -25.75
CA THR A 310 29.90 -6.75 -27.02
C THR A 310 28.91 -7.90 -27.23
N GLN A 311 28.18 -8.31 -26.18
CA GLN A 311 27.29 -9.48 -26.20
C GLN A 311 25.83 -9.08 -25.98
N GLU A 312 25.11 -8.83 -27.07
CA GLU A 312 23.66 -8.58 -27.09
C GLU A 312 22.87 -9.64 -26.30
N LYS A 313 23.33 -10.90 -26.36
CA LYS A 313 22.72 -12.02 -25.62
C LYS A 313 22.57 -11.74 -24.12
N LYS A 314 23.54 -11.08 -23.48
CA LYS A 314 23.47 -10.73 -22.05
C LYS A 314 22.37 -9.71 -21.77
N LEU A 315 22.24 -8.70 -22.62
CA LEU A 315 21.18 -7.68 -22.50
C LEU A 315 19.80 -8.31 -22.71
N ARG A 316 19.66 -9.23 -23.67
CA ARG A 316 18.40 -9.96 -23.91
C ARG A 316 18.05 -10.89 -22.75
N THR A 317 19.02 -11.55 -22.13
CA THR A 317 18.77 -12.36 -20.92
C THR A 317 18.31 -11.48 -19.75
N PHE A 318 18.95 -10.32 -19.54
CA PHE A 318 18.52 -9.36 -18.51
C PHE A 318 17.13 -8.79 -18.80
N LEU A 319 16.86 -8.33 -20.01
CA LEU A 319 15.53 -7.86 -20.41
C LEU A 319 14.47 -8.96 -20.29
N GLY A 320 14.86 -10.22 -20.52
CA GLY A 320 14.00 -11.39 -20.30
C GLY A 320 13.55 -11.54 -18.84
N SER A 321 14.40 -11.22 -17.85
CA SER A 321 13.96 -11.21 -16.43
C SER A 321 12.94 -10.11 -16.15
N PHE A 322 12.93 -9.05 -16.96
CA PHE A 322 11.91 -8.00 -16.91
C PHE A 322 10.67 -8.29 -17.78
N ASN A 323 10.51 -9.54 -18.23
CA ASN A 323 9.43 -10.01 -19.10
C ASN A 323 9.42 -9.39 -20.54
N PHE A 324 10.57 -8.91 -21.00
CA PHE A 324 10.78 -8.52 -22.41
C PHE A 324 11.42 -9.67 -23.19
N VAL A 325 10.63 -10.70 -23.48
CA VAL A 325 11.09 -11.92 -24.18
C VAL A 325 10.84 -11.84 -25.68
N GLY A 326 11.76 -12.42 -26.48
CA GLY A 326 11.58 -12.56 -27.92
C GLY A 326 11.55 -11.22 -28.65
N ASP A 327 10.48 -11.00 -29.43
CA ASP A 327 10.28 -9.81 -30.26
C ASP A 327 9.94 -8.57 -29.42
N LYS A 328 9.41 -8.72 -28.19
CA LYS A 328 9.12 -7.58 -27.31
C LYS A 328 10.38 -6.79 -26.94
N ALA A 329 11.55 -7.44 -26.88
CA ALA A 329 12.81 -6.75 -26.64
C ALA A 329 13.24 -5.84 -27.81
N LEU A 330 12.71 -6.09 -29.00
CA LEU A 330 13.01 -5.36 -30.24
C LEU A 330 11.88 -4.39 -30.65
N ALA A 331 10.69 -4.55 -30.08
CA ALA A 331 9.55 -3.67 -30.31
C ALA A 331 9.81 -2.26 -29.76
N LYS A 332 9.18 -1.26 -30.38
CA LYS A 332 9.30 0.15 -29.97
C LYS A 332 8.59 0.40 -28.64
N ALA A 333 9.22 1.14 -27.74
CA ALA A 333 8.64 1.46 -26.44
C ALA A 333 7.32 2.25 -26.53
N GLY A 334 7.06 2.95 -27.64
CA GLY A 334 5.81 3.66 -27.89
C GLY A 334 4.57 2.77 -27.94
N THR A 335 4.69 1.48 -28.31
CA THR A 335 3.54 0.55 -28.39
C THR A 335 3.21 -0.13 -27.06
N PHE A 336 4.01 0.10 -26.02
CA PHE A 336 3.85 -0.56 -24.73
C PHE A 336 2.76 0.08 -23.88
N SER A 337 2.15 -0.73 -23.02
CA SER A 337 1.25 -0.24 -21.96
C SER A 337 2.00 0.59 -20.91
N GLY A 338 1.29 1.31 -20.05
CA GLY A 338 1.90 2.06 -18.95
C GLY A 338 2.77 1.17 -18.04
N GLY A 339 2.26 -0.01 -17.66
CA GLY A 339 2.99 -0.97 -16.83
C GLY A 339 4.20 -1.59 -17.54
N GLU A 340 4.10 -1.85 -18.85
CA GLU A 340 5.26 -2.29 -19.64
C GLU A 340 6.34 -1.20 -19.72
N LYS A 341 5.97 0.06 -19.92
CA LYS A 341 6.94 1.18 -19.89
C LYS A 341 7.55 1.35 -18.50
N ALA A 342 6.77 1.22 -17.43
CA ALA A 342 7.27 1.28 -16.06
C ALA A 342 8.29 0.17 -15.77
N ARG A 343 8.01 -1.07 -16.22
CA ARG A 343 8.98 -2.18 -16.15
C ARG A 343 10.28 -1.88 -16.91
N LEU A 344 10.20 -1.22 -18.07
CA LEU A 344 11.40 -0.82 -18.81
C LEU A 344 12.23 0.22 -18.04
N VAL A 345 11.59 1.23 -17.43
CA VAL A 345 12.28 2.21 -16.58
C VAL A 345 12.95 1.52 -15.39
N LEU A 346 12.23 0.61 -14.72
CA LEU A 346 12.80 -0.19 -13.62
C LEU A 346 14.01 -1.01 -14.09
N ALA A 347 13.93 -1.65 -15.26
CA ALA A 347 15.05 -2.39 -15.84
C ALA A 347 16.27 -1.48 -16.07
N ILE A 348 16.06 -0.25 -16.55
CA ILE A 348 17.12 0.74 -16.78
C ILE A 348 17.79 1.11 -15.46
N ILE A 349 16.99 1.45 -14.44
CA ILE A 349 17.51 1.83 -13.12
C ILE A 349 18.29 0.69 -12.48
N VAL A 350 17.74 -0.53 -12.49
CA VAL A 350 18.40 -1.72 -11.93
C VAL A 350 19.72 -2.00 -12.66
N TYR A 351 19.77 -1.78 -13.98
CA TYR A 351 20.99 -1.98 -14.77
C TYR A 351 22.10 -0.99 -14.40
N GLN A 352 21.75 0.25 -14.05
CA GLN A 352 22.70 1.31 -13.68
C GLN A 352 23.41 1.06 -12.33
N GLN A 353 22.90 0.13 -11.51
CA GLN A 353 23.43 -0.19 -10.18
C GLN A 353 23.59 1.03 -9.27
N PRO A 354 22.49 1.75 -8.97
CA PRO A 354 22.53 2.92 -8.10
C PRO A 354 22.84 2.52 -6.64
N ASN A 355 23.46 3.44 -5.90
CA ASN A 355 23.65 3.34 -4.45
C ASN A 355 22.66 4.23 -3.67
N PHE A 356 21.93 5.10 -4.37
CA PHE A 356 20.87 5.90 -3.81
C PHE A 356 19.64 5.85 -4.72
N LEU A 357 18.52 5.33 -4.21
CA LEU A 357 17.25 5.24 -4.93
C LEU A 357 16.29 6.33 -4.46
N LEU A 358 15.71 7.03 -5.43
CA LEU A 358 14.63 8.00 -5.24
C LEU A 358 13.42 7.51 -6.02
N LEU A 359 12.35 7.18 -5.32
CA LEU A 359 11.14 6.61 -5.90
C LEU A 359 9.96 7.53 -5.58
N ASP A 360 9.43 8.22 -6.59
CA ASP A 360 8.27 9.10 -6.50
C ASP A 360 7.04 8.40 -7.10
N GLU A 361 6.16 7.90 -6.23
CA GLU A 361 4.98 7.09 -6.52
C GLU A 361 5.27 5.90 -7.46
N PRO A 362 6.16 4.97 -7.06
CA PRO A 362 6.65 3.92 -7.95
C PRO A 362 5.59 2.88 -8.31
N THR A 363 4.53 2.75 -7.51
CA THR A 363 3.43 1.80 -7.70
C THR A 363 2.42 2.26 -8.75
N ASN A 364 2.47 3.53 -9.17
CA ASN A 364 1.59 4.05 -10.20
C ASN A 364 1.79 3.30 -11.52
N HIS A 365 0.69 2.80 -12.09
CA HIS A 365 0.65 2.01 -13.32
C HIS A 365 1.35 0.63 -13.24
N LEU A 366 1.76 0.16 -12.06
CA LEU A 366 2.27 -1.19 -11.85
C LEU A 366 1.13 -2.14 -11.48
N ASP A 367 1.12 -3.31 -12.12
CA ASP A 367 0.26 -4.41 -11.72
C ASP A 367 0.68 -4.99 -10.36
N ILE A 368 -0.20 -5.77 -9.74
CA ILE A 368 0.01 -6.34 -8.41
C ILE A 368 1.29 -7.19 -8.33
N GLY A 369 1.59 -7.95 -9.39
CA GLY A 369 2.77 -8.82 -9.43
C GLY A 369 4.08 -8.01 -9.46
N VAL A 370 4.13 -6.94 -10.24
CA VAL A 370 5.31 -6.06 -10.31
C VAL A 370 5.46 -5.24 -9.03
N ARG A 371 4.38 -4.82 -8.37
CA ARG A 371 4.42 -4.15 -7.06
C ARG A 371 5.03 -5.05 -5.98
N GLU A 372 4.65 -6.33 -5.95
CA GLU A 372 5.19 -7.31 -5.02
C GLU A 372 6.68 -7.54 -5.26
N ALA A 373 7.07 -7.74 -6.52
CA ALA A 373 8.45 -7.86 -6.93
C ALA A 373 9.30 -6.65 -6.51
N LEU A 374 8.76 -5.45 -6.70
CA LEU A 374 9.41 -4.21 -6.30
C LEU A 374 9.58 -4.14 -4.78
N THR A 375 8.56 -4.53 -4.01
CA THR A 375 8.62 -4.56 -2.54
C THR A 375 9.74 -5.48 -2.07
N VAL A 376 9.80 -6.71 -2.57
CA VAL A 376 10.84 -7.70 -2.24
C VAL A 376 12.23 -7.22 -2.69
N ALA A 377 12.33 -6.63 -3.87
CA ALA A 377 13.59 -6.07 -4.38
C ALA A 377 14.10 -4.93 -3.49
N LEU A 378 13.22 -4.04 -3.03
CA LEU A 378 13.59 -2.91 -2.16
C LEU A 378 13.94 -3.37 -0.74
N GLN A 379 13.33 -4.44 -0.23
CA GLN A 379 13.72 -5.05 1.05
C GLN A 379 15.17 -5.54 1.03
N SER A 380 15.62 -6.13 -0.07
CA SER A 380 16.99 -6.65 -0.22
C SER A 380 18.03 -5.61 -0.65
N PHE A 381 17.62 -4.38 -0.97
CA PHE A 381 18.53 -3.33 -1.43
C PHE A 381 19.43 -2.78 -0.30
N GLN A 382 20.74 -2.72 -0.55
CA GLN A 382 21.75 -2.29 0.42
C GLN A 382 22.21 -0.83 0.24
N GLY A 383 21.53 -0.06 -0.60
CA GLY A 383 21.77 1.38 -0.74
C GLY A 383 20.78 2.20 0.08
N ALA A 384 20.90 3.52 -0.01
CA ALA A 384 19.92 4.43 0.58
C ALA A 384 18.65 4.51 -0.28
N ILE A 385 17.48 4.60 0.35
CA ILE A 385 16.18 4.73 -0.30
C ILE A 385 15.47 5.95 0.24
N ILE A 386 14.95 6.79 -0.65
CA ILE A 386 13.87 7.72 -0.36
C ILE A 386 12.67 7.29 -1.18
N LEU A 387 11.59 6.96 -0.49
CA LEU A 387 10.33 6.50 -1.07
C LEU A 387 9.23 7.52 -0.80
N VAL A 388 8.52 7.90 -1.86
CA VAL A 388 7.23 8.60 -1.78
C VAL A 388 6.22 7.66 -2.38
N SER A 389 5.25 7.24 -1.58
CA SER A 389 4.16 6.42 -2.08
C SER A 389 2.88 6.65 -1.30
N HIS A 390 1.76 6.45 -1.95
CA HIS A 390 0.47 6.24 -1.29
C HIS A 390 0.21 4.77 -0.93
N ASP A 391 1.05 3.84 -1.39
CA ASP A 391 0.97 2.43 -1.05
C ASP A 391 1.50 2.19 0.37
N ARG A 392 0.57 1.95 1.30
CA ARG A 392 0.89 1.74 2.72
C ARG A 392 1.71 0.49 2.93
N PHE A 393 1.39 -0.59 2.20
CA PHE A 393 2.10 -1.86 2.33
C PHE A 393 3.56 -1.71 1.89
N LEU A 394 3.80 -1.01 0.79
CA LEU A 394 5.15 -0.73 0.32
C LEU A 394 5.95 0.09 1.34
N LEU A 395 5.33 1.14 1.90
CA LEU A 395 5.98 2.00 2.90
C LEU A 395 6.30 1.21 4.18
N GLU A 396 5.33 0.51 4.75
CA GLU A 396 5.52 -0.27 6.00
C GLU A 396 6.54 -1.40 5.82
N SER A 397 6.64 -1.97 4.61
CA SER A 397 7.53 -3.10 4.34
C SER A 397 8.97 -2.71 3.99
N THR A 398 9.25 -1.44 3.65
CA THR A 398 10.55 -1.03 3.08
C THR A 398 11.24 0.14 3.79
N VAL A 399 10.51 0.94 4.57
CA VAL A 399 10.97 2.17 5.22
C VAL A 399 11.16 1.98 6.72
N ASP A 400 12.24 2.56 7.27
CA ASP A 400 12.52 2.56 8.71
C ASP A 400 12.16 3.90 9.37
N GLU A 401 12.33 5.01 8.65
CA GLU A 401 12.12 6.36 9.15
C GLU A 401 11.17 7.16 8.27
N TYR A 402 10.26 7.92 8.88
CA TYR A 402 9.35 8.80 8.15
C TYR A 402 9.78 10.26 8.28
N MET A 403 9.65 11.01 7.19
CA MET A 403 9.81 12.46 7.19
C MET A 403 8.56 13.15 6.70
N LEU A 404 8.04 14.08 7.50
CA LEU A 404 6.91 14.91 7.16
C LEU A 404 7.36 16.14 6.37
N VAL A 405 6.85 16.27 5.16
CA VAL A 405 7.00 17.45 4.30
C VAL A 405 5.69 18.24 4.37
N GLY A 406 5.75 19.44 4.94
CA GLY A 406 4.58 20.27 5.15
C GLY A 406 4.95 21.64 5.72
N GLU A 407 4.08 22.63 5.53
CA GLU A 407 4.27 24.01 6.06
C GLU A 407 5.60 24.65 5.65
N GLY A 408 6.14 24.24 4.50
CA GLY A 408 7.43 24.70 4.00
C GLY A 408 8.64 24.19 4.79
N GLN A 409 8.52 23.10 5.55
CA GLN A 409 9.61 22.47 6.29
C GLN A 409 9.64 20.95 6.04
N VAL A 410 10.79 20.34 6.35
CA VAL A 410 10.98 18.89 6.36
C VAL A 410 11.39 18.50 7.77
N LYS A 411 10.61 17.64 8.43
CA LYS A 411 10.84 17.21 9.82
C LYS A 411 10.78 15.69 9.93
N PRO A 412 11.56 15.07 10.83
CA PRO A 412 11.34 13.67 11.18
C PRO A 412 9.93 13.51 11.78
N PHE A 413 9.30 12.37 11.51
CA PHE A 413 8.00 12.01 12.04
C PHE A 413 8.16 10.81 12.98
N ASP A 414 7.99 11.06 14.28
CA ASP A 414 8.08 10.04 15.33
C ASP A 414 6.76 9.28 15.43
N GLY A 415 6.50 8.38 14.48
CA GLY A 415 5.30 7.55 14.46
C GLY A 415 5.27 6.56 13.31
N ASP A 416 4.39 5.56 13.41
CA ASP A 416 4.07 4.63 12.34
C ASP A 416 2.99 5.22 11.40
N MET A 417 2.62 4.46 10.36
CA MET A 417 1.56 4.87 9.43
C MET A 417 0.21 5.10 10.14
N LYS A 418 -0.09 4.35 11.21
CA LYS A 418 -1.29 4.56 12.04
C LYS A 418 -1.21 5.86 12.84
N GLY A 419 -0.03 6.21 13.35
CA GLY A 419 0.25 7.48 14.00
C GLY A 419 0.10 8.65 13.03
N TYR A 420 0.59 8.51 11.80
CA TYR A 420 0.42 9.51 10.75
C TYR A 420 -1.06 9.73 10.41
N TYR A 421 -1.86 8.67 10.36
CA TYR A 421 -3.31 8.77 10.18
C TYR A 421 -3.97 9.60 11.29
N LYS A 422 -3.65 9.33 12.56
CA LYS A 422 -4.17 10.12 13.69
C LYS A 422 -3.75 11.59 13.59
N TYR A 423 -2.49 11.84 13.24
CA TYR A 423 -1.97 13.19 13.04
C TYR A 423 -2.79 13.97 11.99
N ILE A 424 -3.07 13.37 10.83
CA ILE A 424 -3.90 14.00 9.78
C ILE A 424 -5.31 14.34 10.29
N LEU A 425 -5.95 13.39 10.98
CA LEU A 425 -7.29 13.60 11.53
C LEU A 425 -7.31 14.77 12.52
N GLU A 426 -6.28 14.89 13.36
CA GLU A 426 -6.13 16.02 14.28
C GLU A 426 -5.89 17.33 13.55
N VAL A 427 -5.02 17.35 12.53
CA VAL A 427 -4.77 18.55 11.70
C VAL A 427 -6.06 19.00 11.01
N LYS A 428 -6.85 18.09 10.42
CA LYS A 428 -8.15 18.40 9.79
C LYS A 428 -9.18 18.93 10.79
N LYS A 429 -9.26 18.34 12.00
CA LYS A 429 -10.13 18.87 13.08
C LYS A 429 -9.71 20.28 13.51
N THR A 430 -8.42 20.55 13.54
CA THR A 430 -7.88 21.86 13.94
C THR A 430 -8.11 22.92 12.87
N GLN A 431 -7.94 22.56 11.59
CA GLN A 431 -8.22 23.45 10.45
C GLN A 431 -9.72 23.76 10.29
N ASN A 432 -10.60 22.77 10.46
CA ASN A 432 -12.05 23.00 10.43
C ASN A 432 -12.56 23.86 11.60
N ASN A 433 -11.84 23.85 12.74
CA ASN A 433 -12.14 24.73 13.86
C ASN A 433 -11.65 26.17 13.62
N THR A 434 -10.59 26.41 12.84
CA THR A 434 -10.12 27.78 12.53
C THR A 434 -10.93 28.47 11.44
N SER A 435 -11.56 27.75 10.51
CA SER A 435 -12.49 28.34 9.50
C SER A 435 -13.85 28.73 10.08
N ASN A 436 -14.17 28.33 11.32
CA ASN A 436 -15.43 28.66 12.01
C ASN A 436 -15.29 29.76 13.09
N ILE A 437 -14.18 30.50 13.14
CA ILE A 437 -13.95 31.56 14.17
C ILE A 437 -14.33 32.97 13.68
N ALA A 438 -14.93 33.11 12.50
CA ALA A 438 -15.57 34.36 12.07
C ALA A 438 -17.11 34.23 12.08
N GLY A 439 -17.69 34.01 13.26
CA GLY A 439 -19.15 33.88 13.38
C GLY A 439 -19.64 33.52 14.78
N GLN A 440 -19.81 34.55 15.61
CA GLN A 440 -20.56 34.58 16.88
C GLN A 440 -20.20 33.59 18.00
N ILE A 441 -19.68 34.20 19.07
CA ILE A 441 -19.60 33.66 20.42
C ILE A 441 -21.01 33.28 20.89
N ASN A 442 -21.26 31.98 21.11
CA ASN A 442 -22.32 31.50 21.99
C ASN A 442 -21.65 30.87 23.22
N GLU A 443 -21.75 31.56 24.36
CA GLU A 443 -21.22 31.13 25.67
C GLU A 443 -21.89 29.86 26.21
N ASP A 444 -22.99 29.40 25.62
CA ASP A 444 -23.71 28.20 26.07
C ASP A 444 -23.07 26.86 25.63
N SER A 445 -22.28 26.84 24.55
CA SER A 445 -21.63 25.60 24.05
C SER A 445 -20.42 25.18 24.90
N LYS A 446 -19.74 26.13 25.56
CA LYS A 446 -18.58 25.85 26.45
C LYS A 446 -18.98 25.15 27.75
N LYS A 447 -20.21 25.34 28.22
CA LYS A 447 -20.72 24.73 29.47
C LYS A 447 -21.27 23.33 29.24
N GLN A 448 -21.87 23.06 28.08
CA GLN A 448 -22.30 21.71 27.68
C GLN A 448 -21.12 20.81 27.27
N ASN A 449 -20.15 21.31 26.49
CA ASN A 449 -18.96 20.53 26.12
C ASN A 449 -18.03 20.22 27.31
N ARG A 450 -17.98 21.09 28.34
CA ARG A 450 -17.26 20.78 29.60
C ARG A 450 -17.98 19.73 30.46
N ARG A 451 -19.31 19.63 30.43
CA ARG A 451 -20.05 18.58 31.13
C ARG A 451 -19.89 17.22 30.44
N LEU A 452 -20.08 17.17 29.12
CA LEU A 452 -19.92 15.93 28.33
C LEU A 452 -18.49 15.38 28.35
N SER A 453 -17.47 16.25 28.31
CA SER A 453 -16.06 15.82 28.43
C SER A 453 -15.64 15.45 29.86
N ALA A 454 -16.28 16.02 30.88
CA ALA A 454 -16.06 15.62 32.28
C ALA A 454 -16.72 14.27 32.60
N ASP A 455 -17.89 13.98 32.01
CA ASP A 455 -18.58 12.70 32.20
C ASP A 455 -17.91 11.55 31.42
N LYS A 456 -17.45 11.77 30.17
CA LYS A 456 -16.60 10.78 29.46
C LYS A 456 -15.28 10.52 30.20
N ARG A 457 -14.64 11.55 30.79
CA ARG A 457 -13.43 11.36 31.61
C ARG A 457 -13.68 10.63 32.94
N LYS A 458 -14.87 10.76 33.54
CA LYS A 458 -15.24 10.00 34.74
C LYS A 458 -15.45 8.51 34.45
N GLN A 459 -15.92 8.16 33.26
CA GLN A 459 -16.12 6.77 32.84
C GLN A 459 -14.84 6.08 32.35
N LEU A 460 -13.93 6.81 31.69
CA LEU A 460 -12.68 6.25 31.16
C LEU A 460 -11.58 6.02 32.21
N LYS A 461 -11.53 6.87 33.25
CA LYS A 461 -10.50 6.81 34.29
C LYS A 461 -10.43 5.46 35.06
N PRO A 462 -11.56 4.86 35.51
CA PRO A 462 -11.51 3.57 36.20
C PRO A 462 -11.04 2.41 35.29
N LEU A 463 -11.34 2.45 33.99
CA LEU A 463 -10.87 1.43 33.03
C LEU A 463 -9.38 1.56 32.75
N GLN A 464 -8.88 2.79 32.59
CA GLN A 464 -7.43 3.05 32.46
C GLN A 464 -6.65 2.62 33.71
N ASP A 465 -7.20 2.84 34.91
CA ASP A 465 -6.59 2.39 36.17
C ASP A 465 -6.65 0.85 36.31
N LYS A 466 -7.71 0.20 35.81
CA LYS A 466 -7.84 -1.26 35.75
C LYS A 466 -6.80 -1.88 34.80
N ILE A 467 -6.63 -1.33 33.60
CA ILE A 467 -5.62 -1.76 32.62
C ILE A 467 -4.21 -1.65 33.20
N LYS A 468 -3.84 -0.48 33.78
CA LYS A 468 -2.52 -0.30 34.42
C LYS A 468 -2.27 -1.27 35.58
N LYS A 469 -3.32 -1.68 36.28
CA LYS A 469 -3.20 -2.66 37.38
C LYS A 469 -2.96 -4.07 36.82
N LEU A 470 -3.63 -4.43 35.73
CA LEU A 470 -3.46 -5.72 35.05
C LEU A 470 -2.08 -5.81 34.39
N GLU A 471 -1.61 -4.76 33.71
CA GLU A 471 -0.25 -4.69 33.13
C GLU A 471 0.84 -4.95 34.19
N ARG A 472 0.76 -4.27 35.34
CA ARG A 472 1.71 -4.48 36.45
C ARG A 472 1.64 -5.87 37.06
N ALA A 473 0.47 -6.51 37.02
CA ALA A 473 0.32 -7.88 37.52
C ALA A 473 0.93 -8.88 36.53
N LEU A 474 0.72 -8.64 35.23
CA LEU A 474 1.22 -9.43 34.12
C LEU A 474 2.76 -9.36 34.04
N GLU A 475 3.35 -8.18 34.16
CA GLU A 475 4.81 -7.99 34.24
C GLU A 475 5.43 -8.79 35.40
N LYS A 476 4.79 -8.80 36.57
CA LYS A 476 5.28 -9.55 37.74
C LYS A 476 5.19 -11.06 37.53
N LEU A 477 4.10 -11.55 36.95
CA LEU A 477 3.95 -12.98 36.67
C LEU A 477 4.91 -13.45 35.58
N GLN A 478 5.12 -12.66 34.53
CA GLN A 478 6.11 -12.96 33.50
C GLN A 478 7.54 -13.01 34.05
N GLN A 479 7.89 -12.12 34.99
CA GLN A 479 9.17 -12.19 35.70
C GLN A 479 9.31 -13.47 36.55
N GLN A 480 8.23 -13.92 37.19
CA GLN A 480 8.22 -15.18 37.94
C GLN A 480 8.29 -16.41 37.01
N ASP A 481 7.67 -16.35 35.84
CA ASP A 481 7.76 -17.39 34.80
C ASP A 481 9.20 -17.55 34.31
N LEU A 482 9.87 -16.43 34.00
CA LEU A 482 11.29 -16.40 33.64
C LEU A 482 12.18 -17.01 34.74
N GLN A 483 11.95 -16.66 36.01
CA GLN A 483 12.69 -17.24 37.13
C GLN A 483 12.44 -18.76 37.29
N MET A 484 11.22 -19.23 37.03
CA MET A 484 10.90 -20.66 37.06
C MET A 484 11.47 -21.41 35.87
N GLN A 485 11.49 -20.81 34.68
CA GLN A 485 12.14 -21.39 33.50
C GLN A 485 13.65 -21.52 33.70
N ASP A 486 14.29 -20.51 34.30
CA ASP A 486 15.71 -20.56 34.66
C ASP A 486 15.98 -21.64 35.72
N ALA A 487 15.11 -21.78 36.73
CA ALA A 487 15.22 -22.85 37.72
C ALA A 487 15.05 -24.26 37.09
N LEU A 488 14.17 -24.41 36.09
CA LEU A 488 13.97 -25.66 35.36
C LEU A 488 15.14 -26.02 34.41
N GLN A 489 16.06 -25.08 34.14
CA GLN A 489 17.28 -25.36 33.38
C GLN A 489 18.43 -25.93 34.24
N ASP A 490 18.31 -25.89 35.57
CA ASP A 490 19.31 -26.44 36.47
C ASP A 490 19.29 -27.98 36.46
N GLN A 491 20.41 -28.58 36.04
CA GLN A 491 20.58 -30.04 35.94
C GLN A 491 20.44 -30.76 37.28
N SER A 492 20.67 -30.08 38.41
CA SER A 492 20.53 -30.66 39.76
C SER A 492 19.08 -30.90 40.19
N LEU A 493 18.11 -30.28 39.50
CA LEU A 493 16.68 -30.39 39.80
C LEU A 493 16.05 -31.68 39.25
N TYR A 494 16.73 -32.35 38.31
CA TYR A 494 16.29 -33.60 37.69
C TYR A 494 16.62 -34.86 38.52
N ASP A 495 17.43 -34.71 39.58
CA ASP A 495 17.78 -35.80 40.51
C ASP A 495 16.71 -36.04 41.59
N ASP A 496 15.85 -35.04 41.86
CA ASP A 496 14.77 -35.10 42.87
C ASP A 496 13.39 -35.03 42.20
N LYS A 497 12.82 -36.20 41.94
CA LYS A 497 11.54 -36.35 41.21
C LYS A 497 10.36 -35.62 41.88
N GLU A 498 10.34 -35.52 43.21
CA GLU A 498 9.24 -34.86 43.92
C GLU A 498 9.30 -33.34 43.75
N LYS A 499 10.50 -32.75 43.84
CA LYS A 499 10.69 -31.31 43.59
C LYS A 499 10.45 -30.92 42.14
N LEU A 500 10.87 -31.76 41.19
CA LEU A 500 10.60 -31.53 39.77
C LEU A 500 9.08 -31.52 39.49
N GLN A 501 8.34 -32.47 40.06
CA GLN A 501 6.89 -32.55 39.88
C GLN A 501 6.16 -31.35 40.51
N GLN A 502 6.60 -30.89 41.68
CA GLN A 502 6.08 -29.66 42.30
C GLN A 502 6.36 -28.42 41.45
N THR A 503 7.60 -28.27 40.98
CA THR A 503 8.02 -27.11 40.15
C THR A 503 7.26 -27.06 38.82
N LEU A 504 7.03 -28.21 38.17
CA LEU A 504 6.22 -28.30 36.96
C LEU A 504 4.75 -27.95 37.21
N LEU A 505 4.20 -28.35 38.36
CA LEU A 505 2.82 -28.03 38.73
C LEU A 505 2.65 -26.54 39.05
N GLU A 506 3.63 -25.94 39.74
CA GLU A 506 3.67 -24.50 40.00
C GLU A 506 3.82 -23.68 38.72
N HIS A 507 4.70 -24.09 37.80
CA HIS A 507 4.86 -23.46 36.49
C HIS A 507 3.57 -23.56 35.64
N SER A 508 2.89 -24.71 35.66
CA SER A 508 1.59 -24.86 34.99
C SER A 508 0.51 -23.95 35.59
N ASN A 509 0.46 -23.82 36.91
CA ASN A 509 -0.47 -22.92 37.59
C ASN A 509 -0.15 -21.45 37.31
N LEU A 510 1.14 -21.11 37.19
CA LEU A 510 1.60 -19.76 36.90
C LEU A 510 1.23 -19.37 35.47
N LYS A 511 1.41 -20.26 34.49
CA LYS A 511 0.93 -20.07 33.12
C LYS A 511 -0.58 -19.88 33.04
N GLY A 512 -1.35 -20.70 33.76
CA GLY A 512 -2.82 -20.53 33.82
C GLY A 512 -3.23 -19.16 34.37
N LYS A 513 -2.52 -18.63 35.37
CA LYS A 513 -2.76 -17.27 35.90
C LYS A 513 -2.36 -16.16 34.93
N ILE A 514 -1.31 -16.36 34.13
CA ILE A 514 -0.93 -15.41 33.08
C ILE A 514 -2.04 -15.35 32.03
N GLU A 515 -2.52 -16.51 31.56
CA GLU A 515 -3.60 -16.59 30.57
C GLU A 515 -4.90 -15.94 31.08
N GLU A 516 -5.25 -16.13 32.36
CA GLU A 516 -6.43 -15.51 32.98
C GLU A 516 -6.30 -13.97 33.04
N ILE A 517 -5.14 -13.45 33.45
CA ILE A 517 -4.89 -12.00 33.54
C ILE A 517 -4.76 -11.37 32.14
N GLU A 518 -4.19 -12.07 31.17
CA GLU A 518 -4.14 -11.65 29.76
C GLU A 518 -5.54 -11.51 29.18
N LEU A 519 -6.42 -12.47 29.46
CA LEU A 519 -7.81 -12.43 29.00
C LEU A 519 -8.58 -11.27 29.65
N ASP A 520 -8.42 -11.06 30.96
CA ASP A 520 -9.00 -9.92 31.67
C ASP A 520 -8.47 -8.55 31.16
N TRP A 521 -7.19 -8.49 30.78
CA TRP A 521 -6.56 -7.30 30.20
C TRP A 521 -7.10 -7.02 28.79
N PHE A 522 -7.26 -8.07 27.98
CA PHE A 522 -7.83 -7.98 26.64
C PHE A 522 -9.28 -7.50 26.67
N VAL A 523 -10.12 -8.07 27.55
CA VAL A 523 -11.51 -7.62 27.75
C VAL A 523 -11.56 -6.16 28.20
N ALA A 524 -10.68 -5.74 29.12
CA ALA A 524 -10.63 -4.35 29.56
C ALA A 524 -10.20 -3.37 28.44
N LEU A 525 -9.36 -3.82 27.50
CA LEU A 525 -8.98 -3.07 26.31
C LEU A 525 -10.13 -2.94 25.31
N GLU A 526 -10.86 -4.03 25.04
CA GLU A 526 -12.05 -4.00 24.17
C GLU A 526 -13.15 -3.09 24.76
N GLU A 527 -13.36 -3.12 26.08
CA GLU A 527 -14.27 -2.20 26.77
C GLU A 527 -13.82 -0.73 26.61
N LEU A 528 -12.51 -0.46 26.66
CA LEU A 528 -11.97 0.89 26.46
C LEU A 528 -12.12 1.35 25.00
N GLU A 529 -11.91 0.46 24.03
CA GLU A 529 -12.07 0.77 22.60
C GLU A 529 -13.53 1.00 22.22
N SER A 530 -14.46 0.19 22.73
CA SER A 530 -15.90 0.37 22.50
C SER A 530 -16.46 1.69 23.08
N ILE A 531 -15.91 2.17 24.20
CA ILE A 531 -16.27 3.48 24.78
C ILE A 531 -15.61 4.64 24.02
N ASN A 532 -14.49 4.41 23.34
CA ASN A 532 -13.87 5.42 22.46
C ASN A 532 -14.57 5.52 21.09
N GLN A 533 -15.22 4.44 20.64
CA GLN A 533 -15.99 4.40 19.38
C GLN A 533 -17.40 4.97 19.50
N ASN A 534 -17.99 5.01 20.71
CA ASN A 534 -19.27 5.68 21.03
C ASN A 534 -19.07 7.09 21.63
#